data_AF-A0ABD5VTS8-F1
#
_entry.id   AF-A0ABD5VTS8-F1
#
_cell.length_a   1.000
_cell.length_b   1.000
_cell.length_c   1.000
_cell.angle_alpha   90.00
_cell.angle_beta   90.00
_cell.angle_gamma   90.00
#
_symmetry.space_group_name_H-M   'P 1'
#
loop_
_entity.id
_entity.type
_entity.pdbx_description
1 polymer ?
#
loop_
_entity_poly.entity_id
_entity_poly.type
_entity_poly.pdbx_seq_one_letter_code
_entity_poly.pdbx_strand_id
1 'polypeptide(L)'
;MGGVPDVPPLAFADAPVTPAVGVVFAYFFLRSFVDTELPNVHDVEADRAIGVATIPVVFGVRRTRQVLYGVDLLTASLVGFAALAGYLSTALAGALLVGLVYSLGVTSLVGRIDDEELLSHAVEFEYVVVAVALAPVVFGL
;
A
#
# COMPACT_ATOMS: atom_id res chain seq x y z
N MET A 1 -20.41 3.06 -33.03
CA MET A 1 -19.39 3.10 -31.97
C MET A 1 -20.10 3.22 -30.64
N GLY A 2 -20.46 2.08 -30.03
CA GLY A 2 -21.01 2.07 -28.67
C GLY A 2 -19.84 1.97 -27.71
N GLY A 3 -19.60 3.03 -26.93
CA GLY A 3 -18.54 3.06 -25.93
C GLY A 3 -18.78 1.94 -24.91
N VAL A 4 -17.76 1.13 -24.68
CA VAL A 4 -17.71 0.22 -23.53
C VAL A 4 -17.74 1.13 -22.31
N PRO A 5 -18.76 1.03 -21.43
CA PRO A 5 -18.78 1.85 -20.22
C PRO A 5 -17.58 1.45 -19.34
N ASP A 6 -16.87 2.45 -18.83
CA ASP A 6 -15.68 2.31 -17.97
C ASP A 6 -16.05 1.77 -16.58
N VAL A 7 -16.76 0.64 -16.51
CA VAL A 7 -17.16 0.02 -15.25
C VAL A 7 -16.06 -0.93 -14.79
N PRO A 8 -15.54 -0.79 -13.56
CA PRO A 8 -14.47 -1.64 -13.06
C PRO A 8 -14.85 -3.13 -13.08
N PRO A 9 -13.86 -4.06 -13.12
CA PRO A 9 -14.06 -5.49 -13.42
C PRO A 9 -15.15 -6.21 -12.61
N LEU A 10 -15.40 -5.80 -11.36
CA LEU A 10 -16.46 -6.34 -10.50
C LEU A 10 -17.87 -6.15 -11.07
N ALA A 11 -18.15 -5.02 -11.74
CA ALA A 11 -19.44 -4.75 -12.34
C ALA A 11 -19.67 -5.55 -13.63
N PHE A 12 -18.60 -5.96 -14.30
CA PHE A 12 -18.65 -6.83 -15.48
C PHE A 12 -18.81 -8.31 -15.11
N ALA A 13 -18.35 -8.71 -13.93
CA ALA A 13 -18.41 -10.09 -13.46
C ALA A 13 -19.75 -10.46 -12.78
N ASP A 14 -20.67 -9.50 -12.62
CA ASP A 14 -21.91 -9.64 -11.84
C ASP A 14 -21.68 -10.26 -10.45
N ALA A 15 -20.50 -9.96 -9.88
CA ALA A 15 -20.03 -10.54 -8.63
C ALA A 15 -20.48 -9.67 -7.43
N PRO A 16 -20.89 -10.28 -6.31
CA PRO A 16 -21.35 -9.53 -5.15
C PRO A 16 -20.19 -8.75 -4.51
N VAL A 17 -20.48 -7.51 -4.10
CA VAL A 17 -19.57 -6.75 -3.21
C VAL A 17 -19.63 -7.38 -1.83
N THR A 18 -18.58 -8.13 -1.47
CA THR A 18 -18.47 -8.78 -0.16
C THR A 18 -17.63 -7.95 0.81
N PRO A 19 -17.72 -8.20 2.13
CA PRO A 19 -16.81 -7.60 3.11
C PRO A 19 -15.33 -7.81 2.76
N ALA A 20 -14.98 -8.98 2.19
CA ALA A 20 -13.62 -9.28 1.76
C ALA A 20 -13.14 -8.31 0.66
N VAL A 21 -13.98 -8.00 -0.32
CA VAL A 21 -13.67 -7.01 -1.38
C VAL A 21 -13.43 -5.64 -0.76
N GLY A 22 -14.28 -5.22 0.19
CA GLY A 22 -14.10 -3.96 0.90
C GLY A 22 -12.77 -3.88 1.67
N VAL A 23 -12.38 -4.97 2.34
CA VAL A 23 -11.10 -5.05 3.08
C VAL A 23 -9.91 -5.00 2.13
N VAL A 24 -9.92 -5.77 1.03
CA VAL A 24 -8.83 -5.77 0.05
C VAL A 24 -8.70 -4.40 -0.63
N PHE A 25 -9.84 -3.77 -0.97
CA PHE A 25 -9.84 -2.40 -1.48
C PHE A 25 -9.23 -1.43 -0.46
N ALA A 26 -9.67 -1.46 0.79
CA ALA A 26 -9.15 -0.59 1.83
C ALA A 26 -7.66 -0.84 2.11
N TYR A 27 -7.19 -2.09 2.04
CA TYR A 27 -5.77 -2.43 2.09
C TYR A 27 -5.01 -1.69 0.98
N PHE A 28 -5.38 -1.88 -0.29
CA PHE A 28 -4.68 -1.25 -1.42
C PHE A 28 -4.78 0.28 -1.39
N PHE A 29 -5.91 0.82 -0.94
CA PHE A 29 -6.06 2.25 -0.74
C PHE A 29 -5.07 2.79 0.31
N LEU A 30 -4.98 2.16 1.48
CA LEU A 30 -4.00 2.56 2.50
C LEU A 30 -2.56 2.38 2.03
N ARG A 31 -2.28 1.32 1.25
CA ARG A 31 -0.96 1.11 0.64
C ARG A 31 -0.58 2.22 -0.32
N SER A 32 -1.50 2.60 -1.21
CA SER A 32 -1.26 3.68 -2.17
C SER A 32 -0.87 5.02 -1.52
N PHE A 33 -1.38 5.30 -0.31
CA PHE A 33 -0.96 6.47 0.46
C PHE A 33 0.51 6.39 0.87
N VAL A 34 0.95 5.25 1.42
CA VAL A 34 2.36 5.05 1.77
C VAL A 34 3.25 5.14 0.55
N ASP A 35 2.83 4.51 -0.55
CA ASP A 35 3.61 4.43 -1.77
C ASP A 35 3.73 5.79 -2.49
N THR A 36 2.77 6.70 -2.26
CA THR A 36 2.82 8.07 -2.78
C THR A 36 3.70 8.96 -1.92
N GLU A 37 3.63 8.83 -0.59
CA GLU A 37 4.34 9.73 0.31
C GLU A 37 5.81 9.35 0.53
N LEU A 38 6.20 8.11 0.28
CA LEU A 38 7.59 7.68 0.43
C LEU A 38 8.53 8.33 -0.60
N PRO A 39 8.21 8.37 -1.91
CA PRO A 39 8.99 9.13 -2.89
C PRO A 39 9.07 10.63 -2.56
N ASN A 40 7.96 11.23 -2.11
CA ASN A 40 7.93 12.64 -1.69
C ASN A 40 8.92 12.96 -0.55
N VAL A 41 9.33 11.97 0.26
CA VAL A 41 10.33 12.17 1.32
C VAL A 41 11.71 12.49 0.74
N HIS A 42 12.03 11.93 -0.42
CA HIS A 42 13.27 12.18 -1.13
C HIS A 42 13.19 13.51 -1.91
N ASP A 43 12.03 13.80 -2.48
CA ASP A 43 11.82 14.99 -3.30
C ASP A 43 11.55 16.28 -2.51
N VAL A 44 11.78 16.31 -1.20
CA VAL A 44 11.45 17.48 -0.35
C VAL A 44 12.03 18.80 -0.85
N GLU A 45 13.29 18.80 -1.30
CA GLU A 45 13.92 20.03 -1.76
C GLU A 45 13.41 20.44 -3.15
N ALA A 46 13.20 19.46 -4.04
CA ALA A 46 12.64 19.68 -5.36
C ALA A 46 11.20 20.22 -5.27
N ASP A 47 10.34 19.57 -4.48
CA ASP A 47 8.97 19.97 -4.19
C ASP A 47 8.91 21.38 -3.61
N ARG A 48 9.79 21.68 -2.64
CA ARG A 48 9.88 23.01 -2.03
C ARG A 48 10.28 24.07 -3.05
N ALA A 49 11.24 23.77 -3.94
CA ALA A 49 11.70 24.72 -4.94
C ALA A 49 10.60 25.11 -5.95
N ILE A 50 9.66 24.20 -6.24
CA ILE A 50 8.51 24.46 -7.11
C ILE A 50 7.23 24.86 -6.36
N GLY A 51 7.28 24.94 -5.02
CA GLY A 51 6.17 25.38 -4.18
C GLY A 51 5.08 24.32 -3.95
N VAL A 52 5.39 23.03 -4.12
CA VAL A 52 4.47 21.92 -3.86
C VAL A 52 4.51 21.56 -2.37
N ALA A 53 3.34 21.41 -1.76
CA ALA A 53 3.19 21.11 -0.33
C ALA A 53 2.85 19.63 -0.11
N THR A 54 3.87 18.77 -0.04
CA THR A 54 3.74 17.37 0.39
C THR A 54 3.87 17.24 1.90
N ILE A 55 3.45 16.10 2.48
CA ILE A 55 3.59 15.84 3.93
C ILE A 55 5.04 16.04 4.40
N PRO A 56 6.07 15.48 3.74
CA PRO A 56 7.46 15.68 4.17
C PRO A 56 7.96 17.12 3.97
N VAL A 57 7.45 17.89 3.00
CA VAL A 57 7.77 19.33 2.89
C VAL A 57 7.21 20.12 4.08
N VAL A 58 5.96 19.85 4.48
CA VAL A 58 5.27 20.60 5.54
C VAL A 58 5.67 20.15 6.94
N PHE A 59 5.77 18.84 7.16
CA PHE A 59 5.98 18.25 8.50
C PHE A 59 7.40 17.73 8.73
N GLY A 60 8.20 17.60 7.67
CA GLY A 60 9.54 17.05 7.71
C GLY A 60 9.56 15.51 7.71
N VAL A 61 10.65 14.95 7.18
CA VAL A 61 10.89 13.51 7.01
C VAL A 61 10.56 12.66 8.25
N ARG A 62 10.98 13.13 9.44
CA ARG A 62 10.78 12.38 10.68
C ARG A 62 9.30 12.20 11.03
N ARG A 63 8.48 13.24 10.85
CA ARG A 63 7.04 13.17 11.14
C ARG A 63 6.31 12.39 10.06
N THR A 64 6.69 12.55 8.79
CA THR A 64 6.17 11.73 7.69
C THR A 64 6.36 10.25 8.00
N ARG A 65 7.57 9.82 8.37
CA ARG A 65 7.83 8.43 8.75
C ARG A 65 6.93 7.92 9.90
N GLN A 66 6.63 8.76 10.89
CA GLN A 66 5.70 8.40 11.97
C GLN A 66 4.25 8.26 11.48
N VAL A 67 3.82 9.12 10.56
CA VAL A 67 2.50 9.03 9.91
C VAL A 67 2.43 7.73 9.10
N LEU A 68 3.46 7.40 8.32
CA LEU A 68 3.53 6.17 7.54
C LEU A 68 3.42 4.92 8.43
N TYR A 69 4.15 4.87 9.54
CA TYR A 69 3.98 3.79 10.53
C TYR A 69 2.57 3.73 11.13
N GLY A 70 1.90 4.87 11.30
CA GLY A 70 0.50 4.92 11.71
C GLY A 70 -0.43 4.28 10.68
N VAL A 71 -0.20 4.54 9.39
CA VAL A 71 -0.94 3.92 8.28
C VAL A 71 -0.65 2.42 8.18
N ASP A 72 0.60 2.00 8.38
CA ASP A 72 0.96 0.58 8.42
C ASP A 72 0.27 -0.15 9.57
N LEU A 73 0.25 0.46 10.77
CA LEU A 73 -0.42 -0.11 11.94
C LEU A 73 -1.94 -0.19 11.74
N LEU A 74 -2.54 0.83 11.12
CA LEU A 74 -3.94 0.83 10.74
C LEU A 74 -4.24 -0.31 9.74
N THR A 75 -3.37 -0.50 8.75
CA THR A 75 -3.48 -1.57 7.76
C THR A 75 -3.36 -2.94 8.41
N ALA A 76 -2.40 -3.15 9.31
CA ALA A 76 -2.26 -4.38 10.10
C ALA A 76 -3.53 -4.67 10.92
N SER A 77 -4.07 -3.64 11.56
CA SER A 77 -5.28 -3.75 12.39
C SER A 77 -6.51 -4.12 11.56
N LEU A 78 -6.65 -3.51 10.37
CA LEU A 78 -7.70 -3.82 9.41
C LEU A 78 -7.63 -5.29 8.95
N VAL A 79 -6.46 -5.75 8.50
CA VAL A 79 -6.27 -7.13 8.02
C VAL A 79 -6.46 -8.13 9.16
N GLY A 80 -5.87 -7.85 10.33
CA GLY A 80 -5.99 -8.70 11.51
C GLY A 80 -7.43 -8.83 11.99
N PHE A 81 -8.18 -7.71 12.07
CA PHE A 81 -9.60 -7.74 12.41
C PHE A 81 -10.41 -8.51 11.38
N ALA A 82 -10.18 -8.29 10.09
CA ALA A 82 -10.91 -8.98 9.03
C ALA A 82 -10.67 -10.50 9.04
N ALA A 83 -9.45 -10.95 9.37
CA ALA A 83 -9.15 -12.36 9.56
C ALA A 83 -9.88 -12.94 10.79
N LEU A 84 -9.83 -12.25 11.93
CA LEU A 84 -10.48 -12.68 13.18
C LEU A 84 -12.01 -12.72 13.05
N ALA A 85 -12.60 -11.79 12.30
CA ALA A 85 -14.03 -11.73 12.02
C ALA A 85 -14.48 -12.73 10.94
N GLY A 86 -13.55 -13.46 10.31
CA GLY A 86 -13.85 -14.45 9.27
C GLY A 86 -14.17 -13.85 7.89
N TYR A 87 -13.86 -12.57 7.67
CA TYR A 87 -14.01 -11.92 6.36
C TYR A 87 -12.86 -12.25 5.39
N LEU A 88 -11.68 -12.60 5.92
CA LEU A 88 -10.54 -13.08 5.14
C LEU A 88 -10.13 -14.48 5.59
N SER A 89 -9.68 -15.31 4.65
CA SER A 89 -9.00 -16.55 4.99
C SER A 89 -7.62 -16.24 5.60
N THR A 90 -7.12 -17.12 6.47
CA THR A 90 -5.79 -16.97 7.08
C THR A 90 -4.69 -16.88 6.03
N ALA A 91 -4.82 -17.62 4.92
CA ALA A 91 -3.87 -17.60 3.81
C ALA A 91 -3.85 -16.23 3.12
N LEU A 92 -5.03 -15.66 2.81
CA LEU A 92 -5.14 -14.35 2.18
C LEU A 92 -4.65 -13.24 3.11
N ALA A 93 -5.04 -13.27 4.38
CA ALA A 93 -4.54 -12.33 5.38
C ALA A 93 -3.01 -12.41 5.53
N GLY A 94 -2.45 -13.62 5.56
CA GLY A 94 -1.00 -13.84 5.60
C GLY A 94 -0.29 -13.22 4.41
N ALA A 95 -0.80 -13.43 3.19
CA ALA A 95 -0.22 -12.85 1.98
C ALA A 95 -0.22 -11.30 1.99
N LEU A 96 -1.30 -10.67 2.43
CA LEU A 96 -1.36 -9.21 2.58
C LEU A 96 -0.39 -8.69 3.65
N LEU A 97 -0.25 -9.42 4.76
CA LEU A 97 0.70 -9.05 5.82
C LEU A 97 2.16 -9.17 5.37
N VAL A 98 2.49 -10.06 4.43
CA VAL A 98 3.84 -10.12 3.84
C VAL A 98 4.17 -8.81 3.10
N GLY A 99 3.24 -8.29 2.31
CA GLY A 99 3.40 -6.97 1.66
C GLY A 99 3.57 -5.85 2.68
N LEU A 100 2.77 -5.87 3.75
CA LEU A 100 2.88 -4.88 4.82
C LEU A 100 4.23 -4.94 5.56
N VAL A 101 4.75 -6.14 5.83
CA VAL A 101 6.08 -6.32 6.44
C VAL A 101 7.18 -5.79 5.53
N TYR A 102 7.06 -6.01 4.22
CA TYR A 102 7.98 -5.44 3.25
C TYR A 102 7.97 -3.91 3.30
N SER A 103 6.79 -3.29 3.25
CA SER A 103 6.65 -1.84 3.35
C SER A 103 7.19 -1.25 4.66
N LEU A 104 6.91 -1.89 5.79
CA LEU A 104 7.49 -1.50 7.08
C LEU A 104 9.02 -1.50 7.02
N GLY A 105 9.60 -2.50 6.35
CA GLY A 105 11.02 -2.56 6.04
C GLY A 105 11.49 -1.33 5.28
N VAL A 106 10.88 -1.02 4.14
CA VAL A 106 11.22 0.15 3.30
C VAL A 106 11.05 1.46 4.08
N THR A 107 9.91 1.66 4.73
CA THR A 107 9.62 2.83 5.59
C THR A 107 10.65 3.00 6.70
N SER A 108 11.19 1.91 7.24
CA SER A 108 12.21 1.96 8.30
C SER A 108 13.58 2.44 7.82
N LEU A 109 13.85 2.32 6.51
CA LEU A 109 15.09 2.78 5.88
C LEU A 109 15.04 4.25 5.50
N VAL A 110 13.85 4.86 5.46
CA VAL A 110 13.64 6.28 5.17
C VAL A 110 14.41 7.16 6.15
N GLY A 111 15.32 7.97 5.61
CA GLY A 111 16.22 8.84 6.37
C GLY A 111 17.35 8.11 7.09
N ARG A 112 17.63 6.85 6.72
CA ARG A 112 18.80 6.06 7.17
C ARG A 112 19.73 5.68 6.01
N ILE A 113 19.20 5.64 4.79
CA ILE A 113 19.93 5.40 3.55
C ILE A 113 19.82 6.67 2.70
N ASP A 114 20.95 7.11 2.13
CA ASP A 114 21.03 8.31 1.27
C ASP A 114 20.78 7.99 -0.22
N ASP A 115 20.62 6.71 -0.56
CA ASP A 115 20.30 6.22 -1.90
C ASP A 115 18.80 6.33 -2.18
N GLU A 116 18.42 7.45 -2.78
CA GLU A 116 17.02 7.82 -3.07
C GLU A 116 16.39 6.95 -4.16
N GLU A 117 17.16 6.58 -5.19
CA GLU A 117 16.70 5.72 -6.29
C GLU A 117 16.36 4.32 -5.79
N LEU A 118 17.21 3.75 -4.92
CA LEU A 118 16.96 2.43 -4.35
C LEU A 118 15.67 2.40 -3.54
N LEU A 119 15.43 3.42 -2.71
CA LEU A 119 14.23 3.52 -1.88
C LEU A 119 12.98 3.73 -2.74
N SER A 120 13.04 4.56 -3.78
CA SER A 120 11.93 4.74 -4.72
C SER A 120 11.56 3.43 -5.43
N HIS A 121 12.54 2.71 -5.95
CA HIS A 121 12.28 1.40 -6.57
C HIS A 121 11.73 0.39 -5.56
N ALA A 122 12.28 0.36 -4.34
CA ALA A 122 11.82 -0.56 -3.31
C ALA A 122 10.32 -0.38 -3.01
N VAL A 123 9.81 0.86 -3.00
CA VAL A 123 8.36 1.10 -2.84
C VAL A 123 7.55 0.45 -3.95
N GLU A 124 7.95 0.62 -5.21
CA GLU A 124 7.24 0.07 -6.36
C GLU A 124 7.20 -1.46 -6.36
N PHE A 125 8.26 -2.10 -5.84
CA PHE A 125 8.34 -3.56 -5.73
C PHE A 125 7.36 -4.17 -4.73
N GLU A 126 6.72 -3.38 -3.87
CA GLU A 126 5.74 -3.93 -2.94
C GLU A 126 4.63 -4.70 -3.66
N TYR A 127 4.08 -4.16 -4.74
CA TYR A 127 3.00 -4.84 -5.45
C TYR A 127 3.45 -6.16 -6.08
N VAL A 128 4.73 -6.26 -6.44
CA VAL A 128 5.33 -7.52 -6.88
C VAL A 128 5.39 -8.51 -5.71
N VAL A 129 5.83 -8.07 -4.54
CA VAL A 129 5.88 -8.90 -3.32
C VAL A 129 4.48 -9.40 -2.95
N VAL A 130 3.49 -8.50 -2.95
CA VAL A 130 2.09 -8.84 -2.68
C VAL A 130 1.56 -9.82 -3.73
N ALA A 131 1.82 -9.59 -5.02
CA ALA A 131 1.37 -10.48 -6.09
C ALA A 131 1.98 -11.89 -5.96
N VAL A 132 3.28 -11.98 -5.67
CA VAL A 132 3.98 -13.27 -5.45
C VAL A 132 3.41 -13.99 -4.22
N ALA A 133 3.13 -13.26 -3.14
CA ALA A 133 2.54 -13.84 -1.93
C ALA A 133 1.09 -14.30 -2.15
N LEU A 134 0.32 -13.59 -2.99
CA LEU A 134 -1.06 -13.93 -3.32
C LEU A 134 -1.17 -15.08 -4.32
N ALA A 135 -0.23 -15.23 -5.25
CA ALA A 135 -0.27 -16.23 -6.30
C ALA A 135 -0.59 -17.66 -5.80
N PRO A 136 0.10 -18.24 -4.80
CA PRO A 136 -0.24 -19.58 -4.32
C PRO A 136 -1.63 -19.64 -3.67
N VAL A 137 -2.06 -18.57 -3.00
CA VAL A 137 -3.38 -18.51 -2.36
C VAL A 137 -4.51 -18.48 -3.39
N VAL A 138 -4.32 -17.74 -4.49
CA VAL A 138 -5.33 -17.55 -5.53
C VAL A 138 -5.37 -18.71 -6.51
N PHE A 139 -4.21 -19.25 -6.89
CA PHE A 139 -4.10 -20.32 -7.90
C PHE A 139 -4.05 -21.73 -7.29
N GLY A 140 -3.96 -21.86 -5.97
CA GLY A 140 -3.87 -23.15 -5.28
C GLY A 140 -2.56 -23.89 -5.53
N LEU A 141 -1.46 -23.15 -5.69
CA LEU A 141 -0.11 -23.69 -5.89
C LEU A 141 0.55 -24.06 -4.55
#